data_AF-A0A150FC91-F1
#
_entry.id   AF-A0A150FC91-F1
#
_cell.length_a   1.000
_cell.length_b   1.000
_cell.length_c   1.000
_cell.angle_alpha   90.00
_cell.angle_beta   90.00
_cell.angle_gamma   90.00
#
_symmetry.space_group_name_H-M   'P 1'
#
loop_
_entity.id
_entity.type
_entity.pdbx_description
1 polymer ?
#
loop_
_entity_poly.entity_id
_entity_poly.type
_entity_poly.pdbx_seq_one_letter_code
_entity_poly.pdbx_strand_id
1 'polypeptide(L)'
;MKIKLDKDYMINQLELPESSILEEITGISRWSVNYRIVFPYQGRFYETFYSRGATEIQDESPWEYDDQVECYEVELKEVKVKKWARKESK
;
A
#
# COMPACT_ATOMS: atom_id res chain seq x y z
N MET A 1 2.44 -7.99 -14.20
CA MET A 1 3.91 -8.15 -14.23
C MET A 1 4.45 -7.83 -12.85
N LYS A 2 5.59 -8.40 -12.41
CA LYS A 2 6.21 -7.98 -11.14
C LYS A 2 7.62 -7.45 -11.36
N ILE A 3 7.99 -6.42 -10.61
CA ILE A 3 9.33 -5.84 -10.57
C ILE A 3 9.82 -5.83 -9.13
N LYS A 4 11.13 -5.75 -8.95
CA LYS A 4 11.75 -5.50 -7.64
C LYS A 4 12.44 -4.16 -7.69
N LEU A 5 12.14 -3.32 -6.71
CA LEU A 5 12.78 -2.02 -6.54
C LEU A 5 13.55 -2.03 -5.21
N ASP A 6 14.68 -1.33 -5.21
CA ASP A 6 15.47 -1.12 -4.01
C ASP A 6 14.72 -0.17 -3.05
N LYS A 7 14.75 -0.48 -1.75
CA LYS A 7 14.05 0.32 -0.73
C LYS A 7 14.54 1.76 -0.71
N ASP A 8 15.85 1.98 -0.69
CA ASP A 8 16.41 3.32 -0.61
C ASP A 8 16.07 4.13 -1.85
N TYR A 9 16.03 3.49 -3.02
CA TYR A 9 15.52 4.13 -4.23
C TYR A 9 14.03 4.52 -4.09
N MET A 10 13.19 3.64 -3.57
CA MET A 10 11.76 3.93 -3.38
C MET A 10 11.52 5.08 -2.41
N ILE A 11 12.22 5.09 -1.27
CA ILE A 11 12.05 6.12 -0.25
C ILE A 11 12.67 7.44 -0.71
N ASN A 12 13.92 7.43 -1.17
CA ASN A 12 14.68 8.66 -1.39
C ASN A 12 14.49 9.28 -2.78
N GLN A 13 14.20 8.46 -3.81
CA GLN A 13 14.07 8.95 -5.19
C GLN A 13 12.61 9.02 -5.64
N LEU A 14 11.77 8.09 -5.19
CA LEU A 14 10.35 8.11 -5.50
C LEU A 14 9.51 8.76 -4.40
N GLU A 15 10.09 9.10 -3.24
CA GLU A 15 9.39 9.71 -2.09
C GLU A 15 8.21 8.84 -1.61
N LEU A 16 8.34 7.51 -1.71
CA LEU A 16 7.31 6.56 -1.28
C LEU A 16 7.46 6.22 0.21
N PRO A 17 6.36 6.06 0.96
CA PRO A 17 4.96 5.98 0.49
C PRO A 17 4.23 7.33 0.29
N GLU A 18 4.82 8.47 0.68
CA GLU A 18 4.13 9.78 0.71
C GLU A 18 3.64 10.25 -0.68
N SER A 19 4.40 9.98 -1.74
CA SER A 19 4.05 10.35 -3.12
C SER A 19 3.03 9.42 -3.80
N SER A 20 2.53 8.41 -3.09
CA SER A 20 1.58 7.44 -3.66
C SER A 20 0.25 8.10 -4.06
N ILE A 21 -0.34 7.62 -5.15
CA ILE A 21 -1.63 8.13 -5.65
C ILE A 21 -2.83 7.51 -4.93
N LEU A 22 -2.59 6.40 -4.23
CA LEU A 22 -3.56 5.69 -3.42
C LEU A 22 -2.82 5.09 -2.24
N GLU A 23 -3.36 5.28 -1.05
CA GLU A 23 -2.95 4.62 0.17
C GLU A 23 -4.21 4.09 0.88
N GLU A 24 -4.27 2.79 1.12
CA GLU A 24 -5.40 2.12 1.74
C GLU A 24 -4.94 1.21 2.88
N ILE A 25 -5.63 1.24 4.02
CA ILE A 25 -5.40 0.29 5.10
C ILE A 25 -5.95 -1.07 4.69
N THR A 26 -5.09 -2.08 4.68
CA THR A 26 -5.47 -3.47 4.38
C THR A 26 -5.68 -4.31 5.63
N GLY A 27 -5.08 -3.90 6.75
CA GLY A 27 -5.23 -4.59 8.01
C GLY A 27 -4.56 -3.86 9.16
N ILE A 28 -5.02 -4.13 10.38
CA ILE A 28 -4.47 -3.56 11.60
C ILE A 28 -4.11 -4.74 12.51
N SER A 29 -2.86 -4.78 12.96
CA SER A 29 -2.40 -5.68 14.01
C SER A 29 -2.30 -4.90 15.33
N ARG A 30 -1.85 -5.56 16.41
CA ARG A 30 -1.60 -4.87 17.69
C ARG A 30 -0.45 -3.86 17.59
N TRP A 31 0.49 -4.10 16.68
CA TRP A 31 1.75 -3.38 16.59
C TRP A 31 1.87 -2.52 15.35
N SER A 32 1.13 -2.88 14.29
CA SER A 32 1.34 -2.33 12.95
C SER A 32 0.02 -2.06 12.25
N VAL A 33 -0.03 -1.00 11.46
CA VAL A 33 -1.05 -0.80 10.44
C VAL A 33 -0.44 -1.14 9.09
N ASN A 34 -1.11 -2.01 8.34
CA ASN A 34 -0.67 -2.47 7.03
C ASN A 34 -1.38 -1.66 5.96
N TYR A 35 -0.60 -1.21 4.99
CA TYR A 35 -1.02 -0.37 3.89
C TYR A 35 -0.80 -1.05 2.56
N ARG A 36 -1.70 -0.79 1.64
CA ARG A 36 -1.50 -0.96 0.21
C ARG A 36 -1.33 0.41 -0.40
N ILE A 37 -0.29 0.57 -1.22
CA ILE A 37 -0.07 1.78 -1.99
C ILE A 37 -0.09 1.49 -3.49
N VAL A 38 -0.51 2.47 -4.29
CA VAL A 38 -0.33 2.46 -5.74
C VAL A 38 0.42 3.72 -6.15
N PHE A 39 1.40 3.57 -7.04
CA PHE A 39 2.25 4.67 -7.51
C PHE A 39 2.57 4.54 -9.00
N PRO A 40 2.78 5.67 -9.71
CA PRO A 40 3.25 5.65 -11.09
C PRO A 40 4.75 5.37 -11.16
N TYR A 41 5.17 4.50 -12.07
CA TYR A 41 6.58 4.23 -12.35
C TYR A 41 6.77 3.89 -13.83
N GLN A 42 7.69 4.58 -14.50
CA GLN A 42 8.02 4.38 -15.92
C GLN A 42 6.78 4.34 -16.85
N GLY A 43 5.79 5.19 -16.60
CA GLY A 43 4.57 5.29 -17.42
C GLY A 43 3.52 4.18 -17.18
N ARG A 44 3.72 3.33 -16.18
CA ARG A 44 2.77 2.31 -15.71
C ARG A 44 2.43 2.55 -14.24
N PHE A 45 1.46 1.81 -13.71
CA PHE A 45 1.11 1.85 -12.29
C PHE A 45 1.51 0.55 -11.61
N TYR A 46 2.02 0.69 -10.40
CA TYR A 46 2.44 -0.44 -9.58
C TYR A 46 1.84 -0.34 -8.20
N GLU A 47 1.53 -1.49 -7.61
CA GLU A 47 1.15 -1.61 -6.21
C GLU A 47 2.23 -2.31 -5.40
N THR A 48 2.32 -1.94 -4.13
CA THR A 48 3.10 -2.66 -3.12
C THR A 48 2.47 -2.47 -1.74
N PHE A 49 3.04 -3.12 -0.74
CA PHE A 49 2.54 -3.11 0.63
C PHE A 49 3.66 -2.68 1.57
N TYR A 50 3.28 -1.95 2.62
CA TYR A 50 4.18 -1.56 3.69
C TYR A 50 3.43 -1.56 5.02
N SER A 51 4.15 -1.56 6.13
CA SER A 51 3.61 -1.41 7.46
C SER A 51 4.22 -0.21 8.17
N ARG A 52 3.45 0.39 9.08
CA ARG A 52 3.93 1.44 9.99
C ARG A 52 3.41 1.16 11.40
N GLY A 53 4.11 1.70 12.39
CA GLY A 53 3.73 1.58 13.79
C GLY A 53 2.27 1.96 14.02
N ALA A 54 1.53 1.12 14.75
CA ALA A 54 0.11 1.37 15.06
C ALA A 54 -0.10 2.48 16.10
N THR A 55 0.94 2.85 16.83
CA THR A 55 0.94 3.98 17.77
C THR A 55 2.22 4.79 17.61
N GLU A 56 2.21 6.05 18.05
CA GLU A 56 3.35 6.99 17.96
C GLU A 56 4.61 6.52 18.72
N ILE A 57 4.48 5.52 19.61
CA ILE A 57 5.59 4.94 20.39
C ILE A 57 6.16 3.68 19.72
N GLN A 58 5.45 3.08 18.75
CA GLN A 58 5.96 1.94 18.00
C GLN A 58 6.78 2.45 16.81
N ASP A 59 8.10 2.26 16.90
CA ASP A 59 9.02 2.61 15.84
C ASP A 59 9.03 1.47 14.81
N GLU A 60 8.30 1.66 13.71
CA GLU A 60 8.28 0.77 12.54
C GLU A 60 8.14 1.64 11.30
N SER A 61 9.11 1.52 10.39
CA SER A 61 9.19 2.30 9.16
C SER A 61 8.83 1.46 7.92
N PRO A 62 8.38 2.10 6.82
CA PRO A 62 8.08 1.40 5.57
C PRO A 62 9.25 0.54 5.09
N TRP A 63 9.00 -0.75 4.87
CA TRP A 63 9.98 -1.73 4.36
C TRP A 63 11.25 -1.86 5.21
N GLU A 64 11.20 -1.55 6.51
CA GLU A 64 12.38 -1.51 7.40
C GLU A 64 13.33 -2.71 7.21
N TYR A 65 12.75 -3.92 7.14
CA TYR A 65 13.47 -5.19 7.06
C TYR A 65 13.74 -5.70 5.64
N ASP A 66 13.31 -4.98 4.61
CA ASP A 66 13.50 -5.36 3.21
C ASP A 66 14.56 -4.48 2.54
N ASP A 67 15.48 -5.09 1.79
CA ASP A 67 16.39 -4.36 0.91
C ASP A 67 15.74 -4.13 -0.47
N GLN A 68 14.90 -5.08 -0.90
CA GLN A 68 14.19 -5.03 -2.17
C GLN A 68 12.71 -5.33 -1.97
N VAL A 69 11.87 -4.49 -2.55
CA VAL A 69 10.42 -4.58 -2.43
C VAL A 69 9.81 -5.08 -3.74
N GLU A 70 8.94 -6.09 -3.62
CA GLU A 70 8.16 -6.55 -4.77
C GLU A 70 7.03 -5.55 -5.08
N CYS A 71 6.97 -5.14 -6.36
CA CYS A 71 5.95 -4.24 -6.86
C CYS A 71 5.20 -4.91 -8.03
N TYR A 72 3.88 -4.88 -7.97
CA TYR A 72 2.99 -5.56 -8.92
C TYR A 72 2.35 -4.55 -9.85
N GLU A 73 2.49 -4.73 -11.16
CA GLU A 73 1.84 -3.85 -12.13
C GLU A 73 0.32 -3.97 -12.03
N VAL A 74 -0.37 -2.83 -11.95
CA VAL A 74 -1.82 -2.73 -11.82
C VAL A 74 -2.41 -1.78 -12.85
N GLU A 75 -3.69 -1.94 -13.12
CA GLU A 75 -4.47 -1.07 -13.98
C GLU A 75 -5.81 -0.72 -13.32
N LEU A 76 -6.30 0.50 -13.58
CA LEU A 76 -7.56 0.96 -13.04
C LEU A 76 -8.72 0.33 -13.82
N LYS A 77 -9.61 -0.40 -13.12
CA LYS A 77 -10.81 -1.00 -13.71
C LYS A 77 -12.05 -0.65 -12.90
N GLU A 78 -13.14 -0.38 -13.60
CA GLU A 78 -14.46 -0.31 -12.97
C GLU A 78 -14.87 -1.72 -12.51
N VAL A 79 -15.19 -1.87 -11.22
CA VAL A 79 -15.64 -3.13 -10.64
C VAL A 79 -17.03 -2.93 -10.02
N LYS A 80 -18.01 -3.74 -10.42
CA LYS A 80 -19.36 -3.74 -9.83
C LYS A 80 -19.45 -4.76 -8.70
N VAL A 81 -19.80 -4.32 -7.49
CA VAL A 81 -19.91 -5.19 -6.31
C VAL A 81 -21.34 -5.18 -5.76
N LYS A 82 -21.96 -6.35 -5.61
CA LYS A 82 -23.22 -6.52 -4.86
C LYS A 82 -22.89 -6.58 -3.36
N LYS A 83 -23.57 -5.79 -2.53
CA LYS A 83 -23.39 -5.78 -1.07
C LYS A 83 -24.70 -6.11 -0.36
N TRP A 84 -24.62 -6.81 0.76
CA TRP A 84 -25.76 -7.02 1.64
C TRP A 84 -26.07 -5.72 2.40
N ALA A 85 -27.36 -5.34 2.44
CA ALA A 85 -27.85 -4.17 3.17
C ALA A 85 -28.85 -4.62 4.25
N ARG A 86 -28.90 -3.91 5.38
CA ARG A 86 -29.91 -4.15 6.42
C ARG A 86 -31.29 -3.89 5.83
N LYS A 87 -32.21 -4.81 6.05
CA LYS A 87 -33.61 -4.62 5.69
C LYS A 87 -34.24 -3.68 6.71
N GLU A 88 -34.82 -2.57 6.27
CA GLU A 88 -35.58 -1.69 7.16
C GLU A 88 -36.82 -2.46 7.68
N SER A 89 -36.97 -2.53 9.00
CA SER A 89 -38.20 -3.03 9.63
C SER A 89 -39.17 -1.86 9.77
N LYS A 90 -40.42 -2.05 9.32
CA LYS A 90 -41.52 -1.09 9.51
C LYS A 90 -42.06 -1.13 10.93
#